data_AF-A0A837IL44-F1
#
_entry.id   AF-A0A837IL44-F1
#
_cell.length_a   1.000
_cell.length_b   1.000
_cell.length_c   1.000
_cell.angle_alpha   90.00
_cell.angle_beta   90.00
_cell.angle_gamma   90.00
#
_symmetry.space_group_name_H-M   'P 1'
#
loop_
_entity.id
_entity.type
_entity.pdbx_description
1 polymer ?
#
loop_
_entity_poly.entity_id
_entity_poly.type
_entity_poly.pdbx_seq_one_letter_code
_entity_poly.pdbx_strand_id
1 'polypeptide(L)'
;MLKELVESVLGYNKDHSPGKALGVAMASLILADMGESGVEDEEFRSVINLGTLERRCGEFLKETGLVLRAVSKTSGTVLSSRETVGEITNAYARIDIVDWRKFVVYLQTEGDAEGVALFLGKLLMPQIHFAYAPTEEVFLEIVSGGDAIVEACERLGVAEATELGKVLSIMKAGYLREYLMVKRSGLLQKIGEGFGPSNWHTDANPGWYREKWDKALILLEQVSANPSAAPLASSLRAHLRESAAHAKGDLPNVSCYAAEQKEAFDRILDDVLVQV
;
A
#
# COMPACT_ATOMS: atom_id res chain seq x y z
N MET A 1 25.74 -2.71 2.09
CA MET A 1 25.47 -1.25 2.04
C MET A 1 24.00 -0.98 1.75
N LEU A 2 23.37 -1.67 0.78
CA LEU A 2 21.95 -1.51 0.48
C LEU A 2 21.07 -1.74 1.72
N LYS A 3 21.32 -2.82 2.48
CA LYS A 3 20.60 -3.10 3.74
C LYS A 3 20.62 -1.90 4.70
N GLU A 4 21.81 -1.37 5.01
CA GLU A 4 21.98 -0.24 5.93
C GLU A 4 21.25 1.02 5.44
N LEU A 5 21.30 1.29 4.12
CA LEU A 5 20.57 2.39 3.50
C LEU A 5 19.06 2.21 3.69
N VAL A 6 18.53 1.02 3.39
CA VAL A 6 17.10 0.70 3.53
C VAL A 6 16.65 0.84 4.98
N GLU A 7 17.40 0.28 5.93
CA GLU A 7 17.11 0.39 7.36
C GLU A 7 17.13 1.84 7.84
N SER A 8 18.08 2.65 7.35
CA SER A 8 18.14 4.07 7.68
C SER A 8 16.94 4.85 7.12
N VAL A 9 16.50 4.53 5.90
CA VAL A 9 15.29 5.11 5.29
C VAL A 9 14.03 4.70 6.04
N LEU A 10 13.93 3.43 6.46
CA LEU A 10 12.80 2.96 7.27
C LEU A 10 12.77 3.61 8.65
N GLY A 11 13.94 3.81 9.29
CA GLY A 11 14.08 4.58 10.52
C GLY A 11 13.59 6.02 10.34
N TYR A 12 14.12 6.72 9.33
CA TYR A 12 13.67 8.07 8.98
C TYR A 12 12.15 8.15 8.78
N ASN A 13 11.58 7.24 7.99
CA ASN A 13 10.15 7.21 7.71
C ASN A 13 9.29 6.92 8.94
N LYS A 14 9.79 6.12 9.89
CA LYS A 14 9.11 5.86 11.16
C LYS A 14 9.06 7.11 12.02
N ASP A 15 10.18 7.82 12.11
CA ASP A 15 10.32 9.02 12.95
C ASP A 15 9.59 10.23 12.36
N HIS A 16 9.35 10.24 11.05
CA HIS A 16 8.60 11.28 10.33
C HIS A 16 7.20 10.81 9.87
N SER A 17 6.68 9.73 10.48
CA SER A 17 5.36 9.20 10.17
C SER A 17 4.21 10.07 10.72
N PRO A 18 2.98 9.96 10.19
CA PRO A 18 1.85 10.77 10.64
C PRO A 18 1.44 10.39 12.06
N GLY A 19 1.59 9.10 12.42
CA GLY A 19 1.31 8.61 13.76
C GLY A 19 2.29 9.19 14.78
N LYS A 20 3.57 9.34 14.43
CA LYS A 20 4.56 9.99 15.29
C LYS A 20 4.27 11.48 15.42
N ALA A 21 3.99 12.17 14.31
CA ALA A 21 3.61 13.59 14.31
C ALA A 21 2.34 13.85 15.15
N LEU A 22 1.31 13.01 14.99
CA LEU A 22 0.08 13.07 15.79
C LEU A 22 0.36 12.80 17.26
N GLY A 23 1.15 11.78 17.59
CA GLY A 23 1.53 11.47 18.97
C GLY A 23 2.24 12.63 19.66
N VAL A 24 3.16 13.31 18.97
CA VAL A 24 3.82 14.52 19.47
C VAL A 24 2.83 15.66 19.63
N ALA A 25 1.97 15.90 18.64
CA ALA A 25 0.95 16.95 18.74
C ALA A 25 0.00 16.73 19.94
N MET A 26 -0.43 15.49 20.16
CA MET A 26 -1.27 15.13 21.31
C MET A 26 -0.52 15.28 22.64
N ALA A 27 0.74 14.86 22.72
CA ALA A 27 1.56 15.03 23.92
C ALA A 27 1.75 16.52 24.25
N SER A 28 2.03 17.35 23.25
CA SER A 28 2.17 18.81 23.42
C SER A 28 0.87 19.46 23.87
N LEU A 29 -0.29 18.99 23.40
CA LEU A 29 -1.60 19.47 23.88
C LEU A 29 -1.83 19.12 25.35
N ILE A 30 -1.47 17.91 25.78
CA ILE A 30 -1.61 17.46 27.18
C ILE A 30 -0.69 18.28 28.10
N LEU A 31 0.57 18.47 27.71
CA LEU A 31 1.54 19.23 28.51
C LEU A 31 1.17 20.71 28.62
N ALA A 32 0.64 21.29 27.54
CA ALA A 32 0.16 22.67 27.55
C ALA A 32 -1.04 22.87 28.50
N ASP A 33 -1.94 21.88 28.61
CA ASP A 33 -3.06 21.89 29.56
C ASP A 33 -2.58 21.75 31.02
N MET A 34 -1.46 21.05 31.22
CA MET A 34 -0.82 20.88 32.53
C MET A 34 0.07 22.07 32.95
N GLY A 35 0.18 23.11 32.12
CA GLY A 35 0.99 24.31 32.41
C GLY A 35 2.50 24.09 32.28
N GLU A 36 2.93 22.97 31.69
CA GLU A 36 4.34 22.68 31.39
C GLU A 36 4.71 23.22 30.00
N SER A 37 5.93 23.74 29.86
CA SER A 37 6.47 24.10 28.55
C SER A 37 6.58 22.82 27.71
N GLY A 38 5.94 22.82 26.54
CA GLY A 38 5.82 21.65 25.66
C GLY A 38 7.18 21.05 25.27
N VAL A 39 7.14 19.82 24.75
CA VAL A 39 8.32 19.07 24.32
C VAL A 39 9.20 19.94 23.41
N GLU A 40 10.39 20.33 23.88
CA GLU A 40 11.33 21.10 23.07
C GLU A 40 11.74 20.29 21.83
N ASP A 41 11.41 20.86 20.68
CA ASP A 41 11.45 20.32 19.32
C ASP A 41 12.88 20.01 18.81
N GLU A 42 13.93 20.20 19.62
CA GLU A 42 15.33 20.03 19.20
C GLU A 42 15.73 18.56 19.05
N GLU A 43 15.28 17.67 19.95
CA GLU A 43 15.56 16.24 19.83
C GLU A 43 14.76 15.63 18.66
N PHE A 44 13.56 16.16 18.38
CA PHE A 44 12.71 15.77 17.25
C PHE A 44 13.30 16.18 15.89
N ARG A 45 14.00 17.33 15.83
CA ARG A 45 14.73 17.80 14.64
C ARG A 45 16.08 17.13 14.42
N SER A 46 16.60 16.40 15.42
CA SER A 46 17.96 15.83 15.38
C SER A 46 18.06 14.47 14.67
N VAL A 47 16.96 13.92 14.16
CA VAL A 47 16.93 12.56 13.61
C VAL A 47 17.15 12.58 12.10
N ILE A 48 18.38 12.26 11.67
CA ILE A 48 18.79 11.97 10.29
C ILE A 48 18.17 12.93 9.26
N ASN A 49 18.79 14.11 9.05
CA ASN A 49 18.48 14.89 7.86
C ASN A 49 18.72 14.02 6.60
N LEU A 50 17.77 13.99 5.67
CA LEU A 50 17.88 13.29 4.38
C LEU A 50 19.21 13.62 3.66
N GLY A 51 19.69 14.87 3.79
CA GLY A 51 20.98 15.31 3.27
C GLY A 51 22.20 14.65 3.92
N THR A 52 22.09 14.15 5.15
CA THR A 52 23.12 13.33 5.80
C THR A 52 23.16 11.92 5.19
N LEU A 53 22.00 11.33 4.90
CA LEU A 53 21.93 10.04 4.20
C LEU A 53 22.47 10.15 2.78
N GLU A 54 22.09 11.20 2.04
CA GLU A 54 22.62 11.46 0.71
C GLU A 54 24.14 11.64 0.71
N ARG A 55 24.69 12.36 1.70
CA ARG A 55 26.14 12.53 1.81
C ARG A 55 26.87 11.24 2.15
N ARG A 56 26.30 10.44 3.07
CA ARG A 56 26.90 9.18 3.54
C ARG A 56 26.84 8.09 2.47
N CYS A 57 25.73 8.00 1.75
CA CYS A 57 25.46 6.93 0.80
C CYS A 57 25.54 7.39 -0.66
N GLY A 58 25.98 8.62 -0.94
CA GLY A 58 25.90 9.24 -2.26
C GLY A 58 26.69 8.53 -3.35
N GLU A 59 27.91 8.06 -3.04
CA GLU A 59 28.71 7.27 -3.98
C GLU A 59 28.01 5.95 -4.30
N PHE A 60 27.57 5.22 -3.27
CA PHE A 60 26.81 3.97 -3.43
C PHE A 60 25.53 4.17 -4.26
N LEU A 61 24.74 5.20 -3.98
CA LEU A 61 23.53 5.55 -4.75
C LEU A 61 23.87 5.77 -6.23
N LYS A 62 24.92 6.55 -6.51
CA LYS A 62 25.36 6.87 -7.89
C LYS A 62 25.88 5.65 -8.65
N GLU A 63 26.61 4.76 -7.98
CA GLU A 63 27.18 3.54 -8.55
C GLU A 63 26.11 2.49 -8.83
N THR A 64 25.11 2.38 -7.96
CA THR A 64 24.00 1.43 -8.09
C THR A 64 22.83 1.93 -8.94
N GLY A 65 22.85 3.18 -9.40
CA GLY A 65 21.75 3.75 -10.19
C GLY A 65 20.49 4.05 -9.36
N LEU A 66 20.66 4.22 -8.05
CA LEU A 66 19.61 4.57 -7.10
C LEU A 66 19.67 6.05 -6.75
N VAL A 67 18.54 6.63 -6.35
CA VAL A 67 18.49 7.98 -5.78
C VAL A 67 17.59 8.03 -4.56
N LEU A 68 18.00 8.78 -3.55
CA LEU A 68 17.16 9.09 -2.40
C LEU A 68 16.31 10.33 -2.75
N ARG A 69 15.00 10.30 -2.49
CA ARG A 69 14.13 11.46 -2.66
C ARG A 69 13.30 11.72 -1.42
N ALA A 70 13.20 12.99 -1.06
CA ALA A 70 12.21 13.47 -0.11
C ALA A 70 10.84 13.58 -0.79
N VAL A 71 9.81 13.09 -0.12
CA VAL A 71 8.42 13.21 -0.53
C VAL A 71 7.67 13.92 0.59
N SER A 72 7.24 15.16 0.32
CA SER A 72 6.36 15.90 1.23
C SER A 72 4.90 15.67 0.84
N LYS A 73 4.06 15.35 1.83
CA LYS A 73 2.61 15.26 1.65
C LYS A 73 1.92 15.92 2.83
N THR A 74 1.26 17.06 2.57
CA THR A 74 0.39 17.70 3.56
C THR A 74 -0.76 16.75 3.85
N SER A 75 -0.84 16.26 5.08
CA SER A 75 -1.73 15.16 5.45
C SER A 75 -2.87 15.57 6.38
N GLY A 76 -2.94 16.83 6.76
CA GLY A 76 -4.05 17.39 7.50
C GLY A 76 -3.69 18.66 8.26
N THR A 77 -4.71 19.26 8.85
CA THR A 77 -4.62 20.44 9.71
C THR A 77 -4.92 20.01 11.15
N VAL A 78 -4.02 20.31 12.09
CA VAL A 78 -4.33 20.17 13.51
C VAL A 78 -4.93 21.48 14.00
N LEU A 79 -6.18 21.42 14.47
CA LEU A 79 -6.80 22.52 15.19
C LEU A 79 -6.32 22.48 16.64
N SER A 80 -5.50 23.44 17.03
CA SER A 80 -5.26 23.74 18.45
C SER A 80 -6.39 24.63 18.99
N SER A 81 -6.68 24.52 20.30
CA SER A 81 -7.71 25.31 21.00
C SER A 81 -7.44 26.83 21.04
N ARG A 82 -6.30 27.28 20.50
CA ARG A 82 -5.92 28.67 20.31
C ARG A 82 -5.36 28.88 18.90
N GLU A 83 -6.26 29.02 17.92
CA GLU A 83 -6.08 29.65 16.59
C GLU A 83 -4.75 29.45 15.84
N THR A 84 -4.02 28.35 16.09
CA THR A 84 -2.82 28.03 15.32
C THR A 84 -3.10 26.74 14.55
N VAL A 85 -3.39 26.93 13.26
CA VAL A 85 -3.50 25.90 12.24
C VAL A 85 -2.09 25.40 11.94
N GLY A 86 -1.71 24.27 12.54
CA GLY A 86 -0.47 23.58 12.18
C GLY A 86 -0.75 22.64 11.00
N GLU A 87 -0.09 22.87 9.86
CA GLU A 87 -0.07 21.87 8.78
C GLU A 87 0.82 20.69 9.20
N ILE A 88 0.27 19.48 9.20
CA ILE A 88 1.09 18.27 9.29
C ILE A 88 1.66 18.00 7.90
N THR A 89 2.87 18.49 7.68
CA THR A 89 3.66 18.12 6.50
C THR A 89 4.38 16.81 6.82
N ASN A 90 3.89 15.70 6.27
CA ASN A 90 4.63 14.46 6.38
C ASN A 90 5.81 14.50 5.41
N ALA A 91 7.02 14.22 5.89
CA ALA A 91 8.21 14.10 5.07
C ALA A 91 8.67 12.64 5.09
N TYR A 92 8.65 11.98 3.94
CA TYR A 92 9.16 10.61 3.81
C TYR A 92 10.34 10.57 2.86
N ALA A 93 11.25 9.64 3.10
CA ALA A 93 12.31 9.29 2.19
C ALA A 93 11.88 8.07 1.36
N ARG A 94 12.14 8.11 0.06
CA ARG A 94 12.04 6.94 -0.82
C ARG A 94 13.32 6.74 -1.61
N ILE A 95 13.55 5.51 -2.04
CA ILE A 95 14.65 5.14 -2.93
C ILE A 95 14.04 4.79 -4.28
N ASP A 96 14.44 5.52 -5.32
CA ASP A 96 14.00 5.31 -6.70
C ASP A 96 15.14 4.67 -7.52
N ILE A 97 14.78 3.80 -8.46
CA ILE A 97 15.70 3.28 -9.49
C ILE A 97 15.66 4.27 -10.67
N VAL A 98 16.78 4.94 -10.94
CA VAL A 98 16.90 5.94 -12.03
C VAL A 98 17.84 5.49 -13.15
N ASP A 99 18.61 4.42 -12.91
CA ASP A 99 19.40 3.74 -13.93
C ASP A 99 19.33 2.23 -13.66
N TRP A 100 18.37 1.56 -14.30
CA TRP A 100 18.16 0.14 -14.07
C TRP A 100 19.36 -0.71 -14.47
N ARG A 101 20.20 -0.26 -15.42
CA ARG A 101 21.36 -1.02 -15.89
C ARG A 101 22.40 -1.13 -14.79
N LYS A 102 22.71 0.00 -14.14
CA LYS A 102 23.60 0.02 -12.96
C LYS A 102 23.05 -0.81 -11.82
N PHE A 103 21.74 -0.73 -11.58
CA PHE A 103 21.12 -1.51 -10.52
C PHE A 103 21.21 -3.02 -10.79
N VAL A 104 20.97 -3.45 -12.03
CA VAL A 104 21.18 -4.85 -12.45
C VAL A 104 22.63 -5.27 -12.29
N VAL A 105 23.60 -4.44 -12.71
CA VAL A 105 25.03 -4.74 -12.50
C VAL A 105 25.33 -4.93 -11.02
N TYR A 106 24.85 -4.03 -10.16
CA TYR A 106 24.98 -4.17 -8.70
C TYR A 106 24.39 -5.49 -8.19
N LEU A 107 23.15 -5.82 -8.57
CA LEU A 107 22.52 -7.11 -8.21
C LEU A 107 23.34 -8.30 -8.70
N GLN A 108 24.02 -8.15 -9.84
CA GLN A 108 24.83 -9.19 -10.46
C GLN A 108 26.16 -9.43 -9.74
N THR A 109 26.83 -8.38 -9.27
CA THR A 109 28.20 -8.42 -8.74
C THR A 109 28.27 -8.40 -7.21
N GLU A 110 27.42 -7.60 -6.55
CA GLU A 110 27.55 -7.22 -5.14
C GLU A 110 26.22 -7.33 -4.36
N GLY A 111 25.15 -7.79 -5.01
CA GLY A 111 23.81 -7.85 -4.43
C GLY A 111 23.76 -8.65 -3.13
N ASP A 112 23.36 -8.00 -2.03
CA ASP A 112 23.08 -8.67 -0.77
C ASP A 112 21.62 -9.17 -0.77
N ALA A 113 21.40 -10.49 -0.73
CA ALA A 113 20.03 -11.03 -0.83
C ALA A 113 19.08 -10.44 0.23
N GLU A 114 19.59 -10.23 1.45
CA GLU A 114 18.81 -9.64 2.54
C GLU A 114 18.48 -8.15 2.32
N GLY A 115 19.44 -7.33 1.88
CA GLY A 115 19.20 -5.92 1.63
C GLY A 115 18.34 -5.68 0.40
N VAL A 116 18.48 -6.53 -0.62
CA VAL A 116 17.59 -6.56 -1.79
C VAL A 116 16.17 -6.97 -1.39
N ALA A 117 15.99 -8.01 -0.58
CA ALA A 117 14.68 -8.42 -0.08
C ALA A 117 14.01 -7.28 0.72
N LEU A 118 14.76 -6.62 1.61
CA LEU A 118 14.29 -5.45 2.35
C LEU A 118 13.91 -4.29 1.42
N PHE A 119 14.76 -3.97 0.44
CA PHE A 119 14.49 -2.92 -0.53
C PHE A 119 13.20 -3.21 -1.33
N LEU A 120 13.06 -4.42 -1.89
CA LEU A 120 11.88 -4.81 -2.66
C LEU A 120 10.62 -4.82 -1.79
N GLY A 121 10.65 -5.55 -0.67
CA GLY A 121 9.48 -5.80 0.15
C GLY A 121 9.03 -4.60 0.99
N LYS A 122 9.95 -3.75 1.45
CA LYS A 122 9.64 -2.63 2.37
C LYS A 122 9.63 -1.27 1.71
N LEU A 123 10.31 -1.09 0.57
CA LEU A 123 10.35 0.21 -0.11
C LEU A 123 9.70 0.13 -1.49
N LEU A 124 10.20 -0.69 -2.42
CA LEU A 124 9.75 -0.66 -3.81
C LEU A 124 8.29 -1.12 -3.98
N MET A 125 7.93 -2.29 -3.45
CA MET A 125 6.57 -2.83 -3.58
C MET A 125 5.53 -1.94 -2.89
N PRO A 126 5.75 -1.39 -1.67
CA PRO A 126 4.84 -0.42 -1.07
C PRO A 126 4.71 0.90 -1.85
N GLN A 127 5.78 1.36 -2.52
CA GLN A 127 5.71 2.52 -3.40
C GLN A 127 4.79 2.27 -4.59
N ILE A 128 4.90 1.09 -5.23
CA ILE A 128 3.99 0.69 -6.31
C ILE A 128 2.56 0.51 -5.78
N HIS A 129 2.41 -0.07 -4.58
CA HIS A 129 1.11 -0.49 -4.08
C HIS A 129 0.30 0.55 -3.32
N PHE A 130 0.86 1.53 -2.61
CA PHE A 130 0.06 2.30 -1.65
C PHE A 130 0.45 3.78 -1.46
N ALA A 131 1.73 4.10 -1.30
CA ALA A 131 2.06 5.32 -0.54
C ALA A 131 2.42 6.55 -1.41
N TYR A 132 3.21 6.37 -2.49
CA TYR A 132 3.76 7.47 -3.29
C TYR A 132 4.02 6.99 -4.71
N ALA A 133 2.95 6.71 -5.46
CA ALA A 133 3.03 6.22 -6.84
C ALA A 133 4.28 6.78 -7.54
N PRO A 134 5.20 5.92 -8.04
CA PRO A 134 6.42 6.39 -8.69
C PRO A 134 6.09 7.46 -9.74
N THR A 135 7.03 8.38 -10.01
CA THR A 135 6.82 9.29 -11.14
C THR A 135 6.73 8.46 -12.42
N GLU A 136 6.09 8.99 -13.45
CA GLU A 136 5.98 8.30 -14.73
C GLU A 136 7.37 7.87 -15.26
N GLU A 137 8.40 8.70 -15.10
CA GLU A 137 9.78 8.35 -15.48
C GLU A 137 10.36 7.19 -14.67
N VAL A 138 10.14 7.15 -13.35
CA VAL A 138 10.61 6.05 -12.50
C VAL A 138 9.87 4.77 -12.84
N PHE A 139 8.57 4.85 -13.11
CA PHE A 139 7.81 3.70 -13.61
C PHE A 139 8.36 3.18 -14.93
N LEU A 140 8.67 4.06 -15.88
CA LEU A 140 9.25 3.68 -17.17
C LEU A 140 10.61 3.01 -17.02
N GLU A 141 11.46 3.49 -16.12
CA GLU A 141 12.77 2.87 -15.84
C GLU A 141 12.61 1.45 -15.25
N ILE A 142 11.75 1.29 -14.25
CA ILE A 142 11.46 -0.02 -13.64
C ILE A 142 10.86 -0.96 -14.69
N VAL A 143 9.97 -0.49 -15.57
CA VAL A 143 9.40 -1.33 -16.66
C VAL A 143 10.47 -1.71 -17.68
N SER A 144 11.32 -0.77 -18.06
CA SER A 144 12.34 -0.95 -19.11
C SER A 144 13.42 -1.96 -18.69
N GLY A 145 13.80 -1.97 -17.41
CA GLY A 145 14.76 -2.91 -16.85
C GLY A 145 14.18 -4.08 -16.06
N GLY A 146 12.86 -4.14 -15.93
CA GLY A 146 12.19 -4.94 -14.91
C GLY A 146 12.49 -6.43 -14.99
N ASP A 147 12.53 -7.00 -16.20
CA ASP A 147 12.80 -8.44 -16.38
C ASP A 147 14.22 -8.79 -15.93
N ALA A 148 15.21 -7.94 -16.26
CA ALA A 148 16.59 -8.14 -15.85
C ALA A 148 16.77 -7.97 -14.33
N ILE A 149 16.01 -7.06 -13.70
CA ILE A 149 15.98 -6.90 -12.25
C ILE A 149 15.39 -8.14 -11.59
N VAL A 150 14.27 -8.65 -12.11
CA VAL A 150 13.62 -9.87 -11.59
C VAL A 150 14.57 -11.07 -11.69
N GLU A 151 15.16 -11.30 -12.87
CA GLU A 151 16.12 -12.40 -13.09
C GLU A 151 17.32 -12.30 -12.14
N ALA A 152 17.88 -11.10 -11.95
CA ALA A 152 18.99 -10.89 -11.04
C ALA A 152 18.60 -11.17 -9.58
N CYS A 153 17.39 -10.79 -9.16
CA CYS A 153 16.86 -11.06 -7.82
C CYS A 153 16.52 -12.54 -7.59
N GLU A 154 15.97 -13.23 -8.60
CA GLU A 154 15.71 -14.67 -8.55
C GLU A 154 17.01 -15.46 -8.38
N ARG A 155 18.07 -15.08 -9.11
CA ARG A 155 19.42 -15.65 -8.94
C ARG A 155 19.98 -15.44 -7.54
N LEU A 156 19.63 -14.34 -6.87
CA LEU A 156 20.00 -14.06 -5.48
C LEU A 156 19.13 -14.82 -4.46
N GLY A 157 18.08 -15.52 -4.90
CA GLY A 157 17.15 -16.24 -4.01
C GLY A 157 16.17 -15.34 -3.27
N VAL A 158 15.88 -14.15 -3.79
CA VAL A 158 14.98 -13.17 -3.17
C VAL A 158 13.52 -13.50 -3.53
N ALA A 159 12.72 -13.89 -2.53
CA ALA A 159 11.33 -14.32 -2.73
C ALA A 159 10.42 -13.21 -3.29
N GLU A 160 10.70 -11.95 -2.95
CA GLU A 160 9.97 -10.78 -3.42
C GLU A 160 10.06 -10.57 -4.94
N ALA A 161 11.04 -11.19 -5.61
CA ALA A 161 11.20 -11.14 -7.07
C ALA A 161 9.97 -11.66 -7.80
N THR A 162 9.30 -12.69 -7.27
CA THR A 162 8.09 -13.27 -7.88
C THR A 162 6.94 -12.26 -7.91
N GLU A 163 6.71 -11.52 -6.82
CA GLU A 163 5.64 -10.51 -6.79
C GLU A 163 6.00 -9.30 -7.67
N LEU A 164 7.28 -8.90 -7.71
CA LEU A 164 7.74 -7.85 -8.62
C LEU A 164 7.50 -8.26 -10.08
N GLY A 165 7.88 -9.47 -10.48
CA GLY A 165 7.65 -10.01 -11.83
C GLY A 165 6.18 -10.04 -12.20
N LYS A 166 5.30 -10.47 -11.29
CA LYS A 166 3.85 -10.43 -11.48
C LYS A 166 3.35 -9.01 -11.72
N VAL A 167 3.79 -8.05 -10.90
CA VAL A 167 3.38 -6.65 -11.03
C VAL A 167 3.89 -6.03 -12.33
N LEU A 168 5.11 -6.33 -12.75
CA LEU A 168 5.66 -5.89 -14.03
C LEU A 168 4.91 -6.45 -15.23
N SER A 169 4.56 -7.75 -15.18
CA SER A 169 3.74 -8.38 -16.21
C SER A 169 2.37 -7.70 -16.36
N ILE A 170 1.70 -7.45 -15.23
CA ILE A 170 0.43 -6.73 -15.18
C ILE A 170 0.56 -5.29 -15.70
N MET A 171 1.67 -4.62 -15.39
CA MET A 171 1.95 -3.27 -15.85
C MET A 171 2.13 -3.23 -17.37
N LYS A 172 2.93 -4.15 -17.94
CA LYS A 172 3.10 -4.33 -19.39
C LYS A 172 1.79 -4.66 -20.10
N ALA A 173 0.91 -5.38 -19.42
CA ALA A 173 -0.42 -5.70 -19.94
C ALA A 173 -1.42 -4.53 -19.85
N GLY A 174 -1.07 -3.41 -19.21
CA GLY A 174 -1.87 -2.17 -19.26
C GLY A 174 -3.08 -2.13 -18.32
N TYR A 175 -3.11 -2.96 -17.27
CA TYR A 175 -4.20 -2.96 -16.28
C TYR A 175 -3.72 -2.88 -14.81
N LEU A 176 -2.53 -2.31 -14.58
CA LEU A 176 -1.98 -2.16 -13.23
C LEU A 176 -2.91 -1.38 -12.29
N ARG A 177 -3.51 -0.30 -12.77
CA ARG A 177 -4.44 0.51 -11.98
C ARG A 177 -5.58 -0.36 -11.43
N GLU A 178 -6.23 -1.11 -12.29
CA GLU A 178 -7.34 -2.00 -11.96
C GLU A 178 -6.89 -3.10 -11.00
N TYR A 179 -5.73 -3.73 -11.26
CA TYR A 179 -5.15 -4.72 -10.35
C TYR A 179 -4.91 -4.17 -8.95
N LEU A 180 -4.32 -2.97 -8.85
CA LEU A 180 -4.06 -2.32 -7.56
C LEU A 180 -5.36 -1.97 -6.85
N MET A 181 -6.40 -1.51 -7.55
CA MET A 181 -7.70 -1.25 -6.96
C MET A 181 -8.31 -2.50 -6.34
N VAL A 182 -8.31 -3.63 -7.08
CA VAL A 182 -8.81 -4.93 -6.60
C VAL A 182 -7.99 -5.45 -5.42
N LYS A 183 -6.66 -5.35 -5.49
CA LYS A 183 -5.76 -5.82 -4.42
C LYS A 183 -5.98 -5.03 -3.13
N ARG A 184 -6.12 -3.71 -3.23
CA ARG A 184 -6.36 -2.81 -2.08
C ARG A 184 -7.72 -3.01 -1.42
N SER A 185 -8.75 -3.30 -2.22
CA SER A 185 -10.11 -3.50 -1.72
C SER A 185 -10.32 -4.89 -1.09
N GLY A 186 -9.36 -5.82 -1.26
CA GLY A 186 -9.45 -7.15 -0.68
C GLY A 186 -10.57 -8.00 -1.28
N LEU A 187 -11.10 -7.64 -2.45
CA LEU A 187 -12.26 -8.32 -3.05
C LEU A 187 -11.96 -9.74 -3.54
N LEU A 188 -10.67 -10.09 -3.70
CA LEU A 188 -10.20 -11.44 -4.02
C LEU A 188 -9.67 -12.19 -2.79
N GLN A 189 -10.05 -11.79 -1.58
CA GLN A 189 -9.74 -12.59 -0.38
C GLN A 189 -10.38 -13.97 -0.47
N LYS A 190 -9.66 -14.98 0.03
CA LYS A 190 -10.09 -16.37 -0.03
C LYS A 190 -11.46 -16.54 0.66
N ILE A 191 -12.35 -17.27 0.00
CA ILE A 191 -13.71 -17.49 0.49
C ILE A 191 -13.68 -18.20 1.85
N GLY A 192 -14.46 -17.69 2.79
CA GLY A 192 -14.54 -18.18 4.17
C GLY A 192 -13.38 -17.74 5.06
N GLU A 193 -12.38 -17.02 4.55
CA GLU A 193 -11.23 -16.56 5.32
C GLU A 193 -11.11 -15.03 5.34
N GLY A 194 -10.75 -14.48 6.50
CA GLY A 194 -10.53 -13.03 6.67
C GLY A 194 -11.81 -12.20 6.59
N PHE A 195 -11.63 -10.89 6.37
CA PHE A 195 -12.71 -9.90 6.28
C PHE A 195 -13.01 -9.53 4.82
N GLY A 196 -13.39 -10.54 4.03
CA GLY A 196 -13.69 -10.43 2.60
C GLY A 196 -15.18 -10.46 2.27
N PRO A 197 -15.55 -10.34 0.98
CA PRO A 197 -16.94 -10.33 0.52
C PRO A 197 -17.77 -11.52 1.02
N SER A 198 -17.15 -12.69 1.18
CA SER A 198 -17.83 -13.90 1.66
C SER A 198 -18.25 -13.84 3.13
N ASN A 199 -17.66 -12.93 3.92
CA ASN A 199 -17.83 -12.85 5.37
C ASN A 199 -18.40 -11.50 5.83
N TRP A 200 -18.69 -10.57 4.92
CA TRP A 200 -19.18 -9.24 5.32
C TRP A 200 -20.52 -9.28 6.03
N HIS A 201 -21.31 -10.33 5.84
CA HIS A 201 -22.59 -10.51 6.53
C HIS A 201 -22.40 -10.79 8.02
N THR A 202 -21.23 -11.21 8.51
CA THR A 202 -21.03 -11.56 9.92
C THR A 202 -20.75 -10.37 10.84
N ASP A 203 -20.42 -9.20 10.29
CA ASP A 203 -19.95 -8.04 11.04
C ASP A 203 -20.47 -6.71 10.45
N ALA A 204 -21.68 -6.75 9.89
CA ALA A 204 -22.33 -5.56 9.33
C ALA A 204 -23.81 -5.53 9.72
N ASN A 205 -24.39 -4.34 9.76
CA ASN A 205 -25.84 -4.20 9.62
C ASN A 205 -26.21 -4.26 8.11
N PRO A 206 -27.48 -4.50 7.74
CA PRO A 206 -27.88 -4.61 6.34
C PRO A 206 -27.53 -3.38 5.47
N GLY A 207 -27.59 -2.17 6.02
CA GLY A 207 -27.23 -0.94 5.30
C GLY A 207 -25.74 -0.90 4.96
N TRP A 208 -24.87 -1.13 5.94
CA TRP A 208 -23.42 -1.21 5.73
C TRP A 208 -23.02 -2.36 4.81
N TYR A 209 -23.73 -3.47 4.90
CA TYR A 209 -23.52 -4.62 4.01
C TYR A 209 -23.86 -4.28 2.56
N ARG A 210 -24.99 -3.60 2.32
CA ARG A 210 -25.34 -3.08 0.99
C ARG A 210 -24.27 -2.14 0.45
N GLU A 211 -23.83 -1.17 1.27
CA GLU A 211 -22.77 -0.24 0.87
C GLU A 211 -21.46 -0.93 0.47
N LYS A 212 -21.08 -2.01 1.16
CA LYS A 212 -19.88 -2.79 0.81
C LYS A 212 -20.05 -3.49 -0.54
N TRP A 213 -21.21 -4.08 -0.80
CA TRP A 213 -21.52 -4.70 -2.09
C TRP A 213 -21.60 -3.68 -3.23
N ASP A 214 -22.24 -2.54 -3.03
CA ASP A 214 -22.29 -1.47 -4.04
C ASP A 214 -20.88 -0.99 -4.40
N LYS A 215 -20.00 -0.80 -3.42
CA LYS A 215 -18.58 -0.46 -3.66
C LYS A 215 -17.86 -1.56 -4.46
N ALA A 216 -18.15 -2.83 -4.18
CA ALA A 216 -17.57 -3.95 -4.92
C ALA A 216 -18.04 -4.00 -6.39
N LEU A 217 -19.33 -3.75 -6.63
CA LEU A 217 -19.93 -3.71 -7.97
C LEU A 217 -19.42 -2.52 -8.78
N ILE A 218 -19.34 -1.32 -8.19
CA ILE A 218 -18.72 -0.15 -8.82
C ILE A 218 -17.27 -0.44 -9.21
N LEU A 219 -16.51 -1.10 -8.35
CA LEU A 219 -15.14 -1.47 -8.66
C LEU A 219 -15.08 -2.50 -9.80
N LEU A 220 -15.98 -3.50 -9.81
CA LEU A 220 -16.10 -4.44 -10.93
C LEU A 220 -16.39 -3.73 -12.26
N GLU A 221 -17.28 -2.74 -12.27
CA GLU A 221 -17.57 -1.92 -13.45
C GLU A 221 -16.34 -1.12 -13.90
N GLN A 222 -15.64 -0.47 -12.97
CA GLN A 222 -14.41 0.27 -13.25
C GLN A 222 -13.32 -0.62 -13.85
N VAL A 223 -13.16 -1.84 -13.34
CA VAL A 223 -12.23 -2.83 -13.89
C VAL A 223 -12.69 -3.31 -15.27
N SER A 224 -13.99 -3.57 -15.44
CA SER A 224 -14.57 -4.03 -16.71
C SER A 224 -14.50 -2.97 -17.83
N ALA A 225 -14.41 -1.69 -17.47
CA ALA A 225 -14.28 -0.60 -18.43
C ALA A 225 -12.91 -0.56 -19.12
N ASN A 226 -11.88 -1.22 -18.58
CA ASN A 226 -10.57 -1.38 -19.23
C ASN A 226 -10.52 -2.71 -20.00
N PRO A 227 -10.49 -2.71 -21.35
CA PRO A 227 -10.44 -3.95 -22.15
C PRO A 227 -9.23 -4.82 -21.83
N SER A 228 -8.09 -4.20 -21.49
CA SER A 228 -6.87 -4.91 -21.11
C SER A 228 -7.02 -5.67 -19.78
N ALA A 229 -7.96 -5.24 -18.92
CA ALA A 229 -8.24 -5.88 -17.64
C ALA A 229 -9.30 -6.99 -17.74
N ALA A 230 -9.76 -7.39 -18.93
CA ALA A 230 -10.82 -8.39 -19.10
C ALA A 230 -10.59 -9.72 -18.34
N PRO A 231 -9.37 -10.29 -18.28
CA PRO A 231 -9.10 -11.47 -17.45
C PRO A 231 -9.30 -11.22 -15.94
N LEU A 232 -8.88 -10.04 -15.47
CA LEU A 232 -9.05 -9.62 -14.08
C LEU A 232 -10.54 -9.37 -13.76
N ALA A 233 -11.27 -8.70 -14.65
CA ALA A 233 -12.70 -8.46 -14.52
C ALA A 233 -13.48 -9.78 -14.42
N SER A 234 -13.14 -10.74 -15.27
CA SER A 234 -13.76 -12.07 -15.29
C SER A 234 -13.50 -12.83 -13.99
N SER A 235 -12.24 -12.81 -13.51
CA SER A 235 -11.85 -13.43 -12.24
C SER A 235 -12.53 -12.79 -11.05
N LEU A 236 -12.60 -11.45 -11.01
CA LEU A 236 -13.27 -10.70 -9.97
C LEU A 236 -14.77 -11.00 -9.94
N ARG A 237 -15.43 -10.99 -11.10
CA ARG A 237 -16.86 -11.32 -11.20
C ARG A 237 -17.16 -12.71 -10.68
N ALA A 238 -16.39 -13.72 -11.12
CA ALA A 238 -16.55 -15.09 -10.65
C ALA A 238 -16.37 -15.19 -9.13
N HIS A 239 -15.33 -14.55 -8.59
CA HIS A 239 -15.05 -14.55 -7.16
C HIS A 239 -16.14 -13.86 -6.32
N LEU A 240 -16.67 -12.72 -6.79
CA LEU A 240 -17.78 -12.04 -6.14
C LEU A 240 -19.06 -12.88 -6.14
N ARG A 241 -19.34 -13.59 -7.25
CA ARG A 241 -20.46 -14.52 -7.35
C ARG A 241 -20.34 -15.67 -6.35
N GLU A 242 -19.17 -16.30 -6.30
CA GLU A 242 -18.89 -17.38 -5.36
C GLU A 242 -18.95 -16.91 -3.90
N SER A 243 -18.44 -15.71 -3.63
CA SER A 243 -18.51 -15.09 -2.30
C SER A 243 -19.94 -14.79 -1.87
N ALA A 244 -20.78 -14.27 -2.77
CA ALA A 244 -22.18 -14.01 -2.51
C ALA A 244 -22.95 -15.32 -2.25
N ALA A 245 -22.70 -16.37 -3.05
CA ALA A 245 -23.29 -17.68 -2.85
C ALA A 245 -22.88 -18.30 -1.51
N HIS A 246 -21.61 -18.17 -1.13
CA HIS A 246 -21.12 -18.62 0.18
C HIS A 246 -21.81 -17.87 1.33
N ALA A 247 -21.82 -16.54 1.29
CA ALA A 247 -22.49 -15.72 2.29
C ALA A 247 -23.98 -16.07 2.41
N LYS A 248 -24.66 -16.33 1.29
CA LYS A 248 -26.06 -16.77 1.27
C LYS A 248 -26.25 -18.12 1.97
N GLY A 249 -25.36 -19.08 1.72
CA GLY A 249 -25.37 -20.39 2.38
C GLY A 249 -25.04 -20.33 3.88
N ASP A 250 -24.22 -19.36 4.29
CA ASP A 250 -23.80 -19.20 5.69
C ASP A 250 -24.77 -18.37 6.54
N LEU A 251 -25.50 -17.44 5.93
CA LEU A 251 -26.44 -16.53 6.59
C LEU A 251 -27.42 -17.21 7.59
N PRO A 252 -27.99 -18.41 7.31
CA PRO A 252 -28.82 -19.13 8.28
C PRO A 252 -28.10 -19.45 9.60
N ASN A 253 -26.79 -19.71 9.55
CA ASN A 253 -25.96 -20.11 10.69
C ASN A 253 -25.60 -18.94 11.62
N VAL A 254 -25.81 -17.71 11.19
CA VAL A 254 -25.49 -16.53 12.01
C VAL A 254 -26.55 -16.37 13.11
N SER A 255 -26.20 -16.71 14.34
CA SER A 255 -27.14 -16.78 15.47
C SER A 255 -27.54 -15.43 16.06
N CYS A 256 -26.78 -14.38 15.80
CA CYS A 256 -27.00 -13.05 16.38
C CYS A 256 -28.05 -12.20 15.64
N TYR A 257 -28.53 -12.63 14.46
CA TYR A 257 -29.50 -11.89 13.68
C TYR A 257 -30.93 -12.40 13.83
N ALA A 258 -31.85 -11.46 13.95
CA ALA A 258 -33.28 -11.71 13.86
C ALA A 258 -33.68 -12.12 12.43
N ALA A 259 -34.86 -12.72 12.27
CA ALA A 259 -35.35 -13.20 10.98
C ALA A 259 -35.44 -12.08 9.93
N GLU A 260 -35.90 -10.89 10.35
CA GLU A 260 -36.05 -9.72 9.48
C GLU A 260 -34.71 -9.20 8.98
N GLN A 261 -33.65 -9.30 9.80
CA GLN A 261 -32.30 -8.93 9.40
C GLN A 261 -31.75 -9.93 8.37
N LYS A 262 -31.94 -11.24 8.62
CA LYS A 262 -31.54 -12.28 7.65
C LYS A 262 -32.25 -12.09 6.32
N GLU A 263 -33.55 -11.80 6.31
CA GLU A 263 -34.28 -11.51 5.07
C GLU A 263 -33.77 -10.26 4.34
N ALA A 264 -33.29 -9.24 5.06
CA ALA A 264 -32.68 -8.06 4.46
C ALA A 264 -31.34 -8.40 3.79
N PHE A 265 -30.48 -9.20 4.44
CA PHE A 265 -29.22 -9.68 3.85
C PHE A 265 -29.46 -10.56 2.63
N ASP A 266 -30.46 -11.45 2.69
CA ASP A 266 -30.81 -12.37 1.61
C ASP A 266 -31.24 -11.62 0.34
N ARG A 267 -32.10 -10.59 0.49
CA ARG A 267 -32.49 -9.70 -0.60
C ARG A 267 -31.31 -8.96 -1.23
N ILE A 268 -30.38 -8.46 -0.42
CA ILE A 268 -29.16 -7.81 -0.93
C ILE A 268 -28.32 -8.81 -1.74
N LEU A 269 -28.19 -10.04 -1.27
CA LEU A 269 -27.43 -11.09 -1.96
C LEU A 269 -28.09 -11.51 -3.28
N ASP A 270 -29.42 -11.59 -3.34
CA ASP A 270 -30.15 -11.86 -4.58
C ASP A 270 -29.93 -10.77 -5.62
N ASP A 271 -30.03 -9.50 -5.21
CA ASP A 271 -29.75 -8.35 -6.09
C ASP A 271 -28.31 -8.40 -6.63
N VAL A 272 -27.34 -8.75 -5.77
CA VAL A 272 -25.92 -8.86 -6.15
C VAL A 272 -25.72 -9.99 -7.15
N LEU A 273 -26.28 -11.19 -6.89
CA LEU A 273 -26.11 -12.38 -7.74
C LEU A 273 -26.68 -12.22 -9.16
N VAL A 274 -27.61 -11.29 -9.36
CA VAL A 274 -28.12 -10.91 -10.69
C VAL A 274 -27.12 -10.03 -11.45
N GLN A 275 -26.30 -9.25 -10.73
CA GLN A 275 -25.37 -8.29 -11.30
C GLN A 275 -23.97 -8.88 -11.57
N VAL A 276 -23.62 -9.99 -10.92
CA VAL A 276 -22.34 -10.72 -11.12
C VAL A 276 -22.49 -12.04 -11.86
#